data_AF-A5GQF1-F1
#
_entry.id   AF-A5GQF1-F1
#
_cell.length_a   1.000
_cell.length_b   1.000
_cell.length_c   1.000
_cell.angle_alpha   90.00
_cell.angle_beta   90.00
_cell.angle_gamma   90.00
#
_symmetry.space_group_name_H-M   'P 1'
#
loop_
_entity.id
_entity.type
_entity.pdbx_description
1 polymer ?
#
loop_
_entity_poly.entity_id
_entity_poly.type
_entity_poly.pdbx_seq_one_letter_code
_entity_poly.pdbx_strand_id
1 'polypeptide(L)' 'MSGKKSGLPDGRVPDRNPDGTPAVPWKSRWTEGPLPLWLVATAGGMAVMFVVGLFFYGSYVGVGSA' A
#
# COMPACT_ATOMS: atom_id res chain seq x y z
N MET A 1 12.01 14.22 30.49
CA MET A 1 13.07 13.33 29.97
C MET A 1 13.27 13.62 28.49
N SER A 2 14.44 14.18 28.17
CA SER A 2 15.04 14.58 26.89
C SER A 2 14.14 14.85 25.66
N GLY A 3 13.81 16.12 25.43
CA GLY A 3 13.42 16.60 24.10
C GLY A 3 14.62 16.45 23.16
N LYS A 4 14.51 15.57 22.15
CA LYS A 4 15.48 15.50 21.06
C LYS A 4 15.53 16.87 20.39
N LYS A 5 16.56 17.66 20.70
CA LYS A 5 16.90 18.88 19.97
C LYS A 5 17.10 18.46 18.50
N SER A 6 16.32 19.04 17.60
CA SER A 6 16.51 18.89 16.15
C SER A 6 17.99 19.12 15.84
N GLY A 7 18.65 18.15 15.21
CA GLY A 7 20.09 18.22 14.90
C GLY A 7 20.45 19.23 13.81
N LEU A 8 19.48 20.01 13.34
CA LEU A 8 19.63 21.00 12.29
C LEU A 8 19.74 22.40 12.94
N PRO A 9 20.71 23.25 12.53
CA PRO A 9 21.02 24.53 13.18
C PRO A 9 19.86 25.55 13.22
N ASP A 10 18.82 25.33 12.42
CA ASP A 10 17.61 26.14 12.33
C ASP A 10 16.43 25.60 13.19
N GLY A 11 16.65 24.54 13.96
CA GLY A 11 15.62 23.96 14.85
C GLY A 11 14.53 23.18 14.10
N ARG A 12 14.62 23.03 12.78
CA ARG A 12 13.64 22.27 11.99
C ARG A 12 13.73 20.78 12.25
N VAL A 13 12.58 20.11 12.27
CA VAL A 13 12.54 18.64 12.43
C VAL A 13 13.17 18.04 11.16
N PRO A 14 14.17 17.15 11.27
CA PRO A 14 14.92 16.67 10.10
C PRO A 14 14.08 15.89 9.08
N ASP A 15 12.89 15.43 9.46
CA ASP A 15 11.93 14.75 8.58
C ASP A 15 10.88 15.71 7.97
N ARG A 16 11.04 17.03 8.17
CA ARG A 16 10.03 18.04 7.83
C ARG A 16 10.69 19.20 7.06
N ASN A 17 10.08 19.58 5.95
CA ASN A 17 10.54 20.66 5.08
C ASN A 17 10.55 22.02 5.79
N PRO A 18 11.26 23.02 5.24
CA PRO A 18 11.31 24.40 5.75
C PRO A 18 9.96 25.05 6.10
N ASP A 19 8.94 24.65 5.34
CA ASP A 19 7.54 25.06 5.33
C ASP A 19 6.64 24.21 6.27
N GLY A 20 7.23 23.26 7.01
CA GLY A 20 6.50 22.45 7.98
C GLY A 20 5.65 21.34 7.35
N THR A 21 5.90 20.95 6.11
CA THR A 21 5.32 19.74 5.52
C THR A 21 6.25 18.55 5.77
N PRO A 22 5.75 17.33 6.01
CA PRO A 22 6.62 16.15 6.12
C PRO A 22 7.37 15.94 4.80
N ALA A 23 8.68 15.69 4.88
CA ALA A 23 9.58 15.61 3.72
C ALA A 23 9.23 14.48 2.75
N VAL A 24 8.50 13.47 3.24
CA VAL A 24 7.90 12.41 2.42
C VAL A 24 6.39 12.37 2.71
N PRO A 25 5.53 12.62 1.72
CA PRO A 25 4.10 12.47 1.87
C PRO A 25 3.74 11.06 2.33
N TRP A 26 2.73 10.91 3.17
CA TRP A 26 2.27 9.58 3.63
C TRP A 26 1.88 8.66 2.46
N LYS A 27 1.44 9.26 1.34
CA LYS A 27 1.13 8.58 0.07
C LYS A 27 2.36 7.89 -0.52
N SER A 28 3.53 8.51 -0.39
CA SER A 28 4.76 8.03 -1.00
C SER A 28 5.40 6.91 -0.19
N ARG A 29 5.15 6.84 1.13
CA ARG A 29 5.66 5.77 2.02
C ARG A 29 5.33 4.35 1.56
N TRP A 30 4.24 4.18 0.80
CA TRP A 30 3.79 2.88 0.27
C TRP A 30 4.04 2.70 -1.23
N THR A 31 4.51 3.75 -1.92
CA THR A 31 4.76 3.76 -3.37
C THR A 31 6.23 4.01 -3.73
N GLU A 32 7.05 4.45 -2.79
CA GLU A 32 8.49 4.67 -2.95
C GLU A 32 9.22 3.33 -2.82
N GLY A 33 9.42 2.68 -3.97
CA GLY A 33 10.19 1.44 -4.09
C GLY A 33 9.35 0.25 -4.58
N PRO A 34 9.98 -0.91 -4.81
CA PRO A 34 9.29 -2.12 -5.22
C PRO A 34 8.23 -2.52 -4.18
N LEU A 35 6.99 -2.74 -4.62
CA LEU A 35 5.90 -3.19 -3.75
C LEU A 35 6.29 -4.49 -3.02
N PRO A 36 5.95 -4.65 -1.72
CA PRO A 36 6.23 -5.88 -1.01
C PRO A 36 5.60 -7.09 -1.70
N LEU A 37 6.40 -8.14 -1.93
CA LEU A 37 5.94 -9.34 -2.65
C LEU A 37 4.72 -9.99 -1.97
N TRP A 38 4.67 -9.99 -0.64
CA TRP A 38 3.52 -10.53 0.10
C TRP A 38 2.21 -9.81 -0.26
N LEU A 39 2.27 -8.49 -0.51
CA LEU A 39 1.10 -7.68 -0.84
C LEU A 39 0.64 -7.96 -2.27
N VAL A 40 1.59 -8.05 -3.20
CA VAL A 40 1.33 -8.44 -4.59
C VAL A 40 0.73 -9.85 -4.65
N ALA A 41 1.31 -10.81 -3.93
CA ALA A 41 0.82 -12.18 -3.89
C ALA A 41 -0.58 -12.28 -3.24
N THR A 42 -0.86 -11.51 -2.19
CA THR A 42 -2.17 -11.50 -1.54
C THR A 42 -3.23 -10.92 -2.47
N ALA A 43 -2.99 -9.75 -3.06
CA ALA A 43 -3.92 -9.11 -3.97
C ALA A 43 -4.13 -9.94 -5.25
N GLY A 44 -3.04 -10.45 -5.84
CA GLY A 44 -3.10 -11.34 -7.00
C GLY A 44 -3.82 -12.66 -6.69
N GLY A 45 -3.54 -13.27 -5.53
CA GLY A 45 -4.22 -14.47 -5.06
C GLY A 45 -5.73 -14.27 -4.89
N MET A 46 -6.14 -13.14 -4.29
CA MET A 46 -7.56 -12.79 -4.20
C MET A 46 -8.21 -12.64 -5.58
N ALA A 47 -7.54 -11.99 -6.53
CA ALA A 47 -8.05 -11.85 -7.89
C ALA A 47 -8.24 -13.20 -8.59
N VAL A 48 -7.26 -14.11 -8.46
CA VAL A 48 -7.36 -15.46 -9.04
C VAL A 48 -8.52 -16.24 -8.40
N MET A 49 -8.63 -16.23 -7.07
CA MET A 49 -9.71 -16.93 -6.37
C MET A 49 -11.09 -16.38 -6.74
N PHE A 50 -11.19 -15.06 -6.96
CA PHE A 50 -12.41 -14.42 -7.41
C PHE A 50 -12.80 -14.87 -8.83
N VAL A 51 -11.84 -14.90 -9.77
CA VAL A 51 -12.07 -15.35 -11.14
C VAL A 51 -12.47 -16.82 -11.19
N VAL A 52 -11.77 -17.68 -10.43
CA VAL A 52 -12.10 -19.11 -10.34
C VAL A 52 -13.49 -19.30 -9.73
N GLY A 53 -13.80 -18.58 -8.65
CA GLY A 53 -15.13 -18.60 -8.03
C GLY A 53 -16.23 -18.14 -9.01
N LEU A 54 -15.95 -17.14 -9.84
CA LEU A 54 -16.88 -16.67 -10.86
C LEU A 54 -17.14 -17.73 -11.94
N PHE A 55 -16.10 -18.47 -12.36
CA PHE A 55 -16.29 -19.58 -13.29
C PHE A 55 -17.11 -20.72 -12.70
N PHE A 56 -16.86 -21.07 -11.43
CA PHE A 56 -17.69 -22.06 -10.75
C PHE A 56 -19.14 -21.60 -10.66
N TYR A 57 -19.37 -20.36 -10.24
CA TYR A 57 -20.72 -19.78 -10.20
C TYR A 57 -21.40 -19.89 -11.58
N GLY A 58 -20.76 -19.43 -12.65
CA GLY A 58 -21.30 -19.51 -14.01
C GLY A 58 -21.55 -20.93 -14.52
N SER A 59 -20.86 -21.94 -13.99
CA SER A 59 -21.12 -23.35 -14.35
C SER A 59 -22.45 -23.87 -13.79
N TYR A 60 -22.96 -23.25 -12.71
CA TYR A 60 -24.25 -23.59 -12.11
C TYR A 60 -25.40 -22.71 -12.60
N VAL A 61 -25.12 -21.62 -13.34
CA VAL A 61 -26.16 -20.72 -13.85
C VAL A 61 -25.90 -20.26 -15.28
N GLY A 62 -26.85 -20.49 -16.17
CA GLY A 62 -26.87 -19.93 -17.53
C GLY A 62 -26.47 -20.92 -18.61
N VAL A 63 -25.68 -20.49 -19.60
CA VAL A 63 -25.34 -21.34 -20.74
C VAL A 63 -24.44 -22.49 -20.28
N GLY A 64 -24.90 -23.72 -20.49
CA GLY A 64 -24.16 -24.93 -20.11
C GLY A 64 -24.43 -25.40 -18.67
N SER A 65 -25.25 -24.70 -17.88
CA SER A 65 -25.80 -25.28 -16.65
C SER A 65 -26.87 -26.33 -17.02
N ALA A 66 -26.74 -27.53 -16.45
CA ALA A 66 -27.63 -28.66 -16.69
C ALA A 66 -29.02 -28.50 -16.04
#